data_AF-A0A0Q5FQ61-F1
#
_entry.id   AF-A0A0Q5FQ61-F1
#
_cell.length_a   1.000
_cell.length_b   1.000
_cell.length_c   1.000
_cell.angle_alpha   90.00
_cell.angle_beta   90.00
_cell.angle_gamma   90.00
#
_symmetry.space_group_name_H-M   'P 1'
#
loop_
_entity.id
_entity.type
_entity.pdbx_description
1 polymer ?
#
loop_
_entity_poly.entity_id
_entity_poly.type
_entity_poly.pdbx_seq_one_letter_code
_entity_poly.pdbx_strand_id
1 'polypeptide(L)'
;MTVDVRKPRCFIAMPITTRADDVGRFDGDSDHWIHVMETIFVPAVEKAGYEAIRPVTQGSHMIHGEIIKHLSTADMVLCDLSTHNPNVFFELGVRTSLNKPVALVRDEHTTLPFDTSGLNTHEYDSSLRGWSVGEQVSKLAAHLRASEASCAGTNPLWRHFGLTITAAQPDPEGSITDAKLQLIQEDLSSLKRVIATAAIRSSAVANAPAVVQFLAEGLAPFIGAPLLSYSFYKDGFDISLFYPPTVGDVDTEGLTEEARSHGYELVRLGRSDENFWLSLDETDNLRRNRATSALHE
;
A
#
# COMPACT_ATOMS: atom_id res chain seq x y z
N MET A 1 35.79 35.53 9.62
CA MET A 1 34.70 34.79 8.95
C MET A 1 34.54 33.49 9.71
N THR A 2 33.53 33.39 10.57
CA THR A 2 33.16 32.14 11.23
C THR A 2 32.46 31.27 10.19
N VAL A 3 33.13 30.20 9.75
CA VAL A 3 32.49 29.17 8.92
C VAL A 3 31.41 28.54 9.77
N ASP A 4 30.15 28.70 9.37
CA ASP A 4 29.02 28.02 10.01
C ASP A 4 29.14 26.53 9.68
N VAL A 5 29.76 25.77 10.58
CA VAL A 5 29.93 24.32 10.42
C VAL A 5 28.58 23.67 10.69
N ARG A 6 27.90 23.30 9.61
CA ARG A 6 26.64 22.55 9.67
C ARG A 6 26.79 21.33 10.59
N LYS A 7 25.93 21.21 11.59
CA LYS A 7 25.86 20.05 12.48
C LYS A 7 25.54 18.79 11.66
N PRO A 8 26.29 17.67 11.81
CA PRO A 8 25.98 16.44 11.09
C PRO A 8 24.62 15.89 11.52
N ARG A 9 23.89 15.27 10.60
CA ARG A 9 22.52 14.82 10.82
C ARG A 9 22.44 13.31 11.03
N CYS A 10 21.65 12.89 12.00
CA CYS A 10 21.36 11.48 12.27
C CYS A 10 19.87 11.22 12.06
N PHE A 11 19.53 10.33 11.12
CA PHE A 11 18.14 9.90 10.91
C PHE A 11 17.82 8.71 11.82
N ILE A 12 16.68 8.79 12.51
CA ILE A 12 16.20 7.74 13.40
C ILE A 12 15.19 6.90 12.63
N ALA A 13 15.60 5.68 12.28
CA ALA A 13 14.80 4.63 11.67
C ALA A 13 14.31 3.68 12.78
N MET A 14 13.04 3.76 13.15
CA MET A 14 12.49 3.01 14.29
C MET A 14 11.01 2.65 14.06
N PRO A 15 10.46 1.67 14.82
CA PRO A 15 9.02 1.47 14.84
C PRO A 15 8.31 2.76 15.27
N ILE A 16 7.25 3.14 14.57
CA ILE A 16 6.51 4.38 14.85
C ILE A 16 5.29 4.10 15.74
N THR A 17 4.64 2.97 15.53
CA THR A 17 3.38 2.62 16.18
C THR A 17 3.56 1.39 17.07
N THR A 18 3.09 1.48 18.31
CA THR A 18 3.05 0.31 19.20
C THR A 18 1.86 -0.54 18.79
N ARG A 19 2.11 -1.77 18.35
CA ARG A 19 1.04 -2.68 17.95
C ARG A 19 0.26 -3.09 19.20
N ALA A 20 -1.05 -3.30 19.06
CA ALA A 20 -1.92 -3.71 20.17
C ALA A 20 -1.37 -4.95 20.90
N ASP A 21 -0.82 -5.91 20.16
CA ASP A 21 -0.24 -7.15 20.69
C ASP A 21 1.05 -6.91 21.51
N ASP A 22 1.76 -5.81 21.25
CA ASP A 22 3.01 -5.44 21.93
C ASP A 22 2.79 -4.52 23.13
N VAL A 23 1.62 -3.89 23.28
CA VAL A 23 1.34 -2.96 24.39
C VAL A 23 1.56 -3.62 25.76
N GLY A 24 1.16 -4.89 25.90
CA GLY A 24 1.36 -5.65 27.14
C GLY A 24 2.84 -5.92 27.47
N ARG A 25 3.72 -5.94 26.47
CA ARG A 25 5.17 -6.09 26.65
C ARG A 25 5.81 -4.82 27.21
N PHE A 26 5.20 -3.66 26.99
CA PHE A 26 5.70 -2.35 27.40
C PHE A 26 4.89 -1.76 28.54
N ASP A 27 4.51 -2.57 29.53
CA ASP A 27 3.77 -2.15 30.72
C ASP A 27 2.47 -1.36 30.45
N GLY A 28 1.83 -1.60 29.30
CA GLY A 28 0.60 -0.91 28.91
C GLY A 28 0.79 0.39 28.13
N ASP A 29 2.02 0.71 27.73
CA ASP A 29 2.34 1.94 27.01
C ASP A 29 1.99 1.86 25.51
N SER A 30 0.88 2.49 25.12
CA SER A 30 0.46 2.59 23.71
C SER A 30 1.35 3.50 22.86
N ASP A 31 2.10 4.40 23.49
CA ASP A 31 2.98 5.38 22.83
C ASP A 31 4.46 5.09 23.07
N HIS A 32 4.77 3.83 23.44
CA HIS A 32 6.12 3.34 23.79
C HIS A 32 7.22 3.88 22.89
N TRP A 33 7.08 3.78 21.57
CA TRP A 33 8.10 4.22 20.63
C TRP A 33 8.32 5.74 20.63
N ILE A 34 7.28 6.54 20.86
CA ILE A 34 7.41 7.99 21.01
C ILE A 34 8.21 8.29 22.28
N HIS A 35 7.92 7.59 23.38
CA HIS A 35 8.65 7.77 24.63
C HIS A 35 10.11 7.34 24.49
N VAL A 36 10.42 6.18 23.88
CA VAL A 36 11.80 5.75 23.60
C VAL A 36 12.54 6.79 22.76
N MET A 37 11.90 7.30 21.70
CA MET A 37 12.48 8.30 20.81
C MET A 37 12.88 9.57 21.57
N GLU A 38 11.97 10.15 22.33
CA GLU A 38 12.19 11.45 22.98
C GLU A 38 13.03 11.35 24.26
N THR A 39 13.01 10.20 24.95
CA THR A 39 13.73 10.04 26.23
C THR A 39 15.13 9.47 26.07
N ILE A 40 15.36 8.58 25.09
CA ILE A 40 16.64 7.91 24.89
C ILE A 40 17.30 8.35 23.58
N PHE A 41 16.62 8.18 22.45
CA PHE A 41 17.29 8.30 21.15
C PHE A 41 17.66 9.73 20.79
N VAL A 42 16.71 10.67 20.85
CA VAL A 42 16.97 12.09 20.55
C VAL A 42 18.07 12.64 21.47
N PRO A 43 18.00 12.48 22.81
CA PRO A 43 19.06 12.94 23.70
C PRO A 43 20.42 12.29 23.43
N ALA A 44 20.46 11.00 23.09
CA ALA A 44 21.71 10.30 22.79
C ALA A 44 22.33 10.77 21.48
N VAL A 45 21.51 10.98 20.45
CA VAL A 45 21.93 11.51 19.15
C VAL A 45 22.49 12.92 19.31
N GLU A 46 21.80 13.78 20.04
CA GLU A 46 22.26 15.15 20.30
C GLU A 46 23.55 15.17 21.13
N LYS A 47 23.63 14.32 22.16
CA LYS A 47 24.84 14.14 22.98
C LYS A 47 26.01 13.61 22.16
N ALA A 48 25.76 12.77 21.16
CA ALA A 48 26.77 12.27 20.24
C ALA A 48 27.33 13.36 19.31
N GLY A 49 26.65 14.51 19.19
CA GLY A 49 27.07 15.65 18.37
C GLY A 49 26.25 15.86 17.10
N TYR A 50 25.16 15.11 16.93
CA TYR A 50 24.33 15.12 15.73
C TYR A 50 23.05 15.95 15.92
N GLU A 51 22.43 16.36 14.82
CA GLU A 51 21.04 16.83 14.76
C GLU A 51 20.12 15.62 14.50
N ALA A 52 19.15 15.39 15.38
CA ALA A 52 18.23 14.26 15.26
C ALA A 52 17.11 14.56 14.24
N ILE A 53 16.98 13.71 13.23
CA ILE A 53 15.85 13.70 12.30
C ILE A 53 14.90 12.59 12.73
N ARG A 54 13.67 12.98 13.09
CA ARG A 54 12.59 12.08 13.49
C ARG A 54 11.91 11.45 12.26
N PRO A 55 11.36 10.23 12.37
CA PRO A 55 10.54 9.64 11.31
C PRO A 55 9.20 10.39 11.16
N VAL A 56 8.69 10.49 9.92
CA VAL A 56 7.44 11.19 9.60
C VAL A 56 6.24 10.25 9.73
N THR A 57 5.16 10.70 10.38
CA THR A 57 4.04 9.84 10.79
C THR A 57 2.80 9.87 9.87
N GLN A 58 2.79 10.60 8.74
CA GLN A 58 1.55 10.87 7.96
C GLN A 58 1.70 10.63 6.43
N GLY A 59 0.87 9.75 5.85
CA GLY A 59 0.62 9.63 4.39
C GLY A 59 1.42 8.57 3.58
N SER A 60 0.94 7.32 3.55
CA SER A 60 1.54 6.12 2.92
C SER A 60 2.24 6.31 1.55
N HIS A 61 1.80 7.22 0.68
CA HIS A 61 2.37 7.35 -0.68
C HIS A 61 3.34 8.52 -0.87
N MET A 62 3.34 9.51 0.04
CA MET A 62 4.31 10.63 0.03
C MET A 62 5.48 10.40 1.00
N ILE A 63 5.34 9.47 1.96
CA ILE A 63 6.36 9.18 2.99
C ILE A 63 7.65 8.56 2.43
N HIS A 64 7.57 7.59 1.52
CA HIS A 64 8.74 6.78 1.14
C HIS A 64 9.87 7.59 0.49
N GLY A 65 9.53 8.61 -0.31
CA GLY A 65 10.53 9.46 -0.97
C GLY A 65 11.36 10.27 0.03
N GLU A 66 10.74 10.80 1.09
CA GLU A 66 11.45 11.51 2.15
C GLU A 66 12.31 10.59 3.00
N ILE A 67 11.80 9.41 3.37
CA ILE A 67 12.59 8.42 4.11
C ILE A 67 13.84 8.03 3.31
N ILE A 68 13.69 7.67 2.03
CA ILE A 68 14.84 7.32 1.17
C ILE A 68 15.82 8.48 1.06
N LYS A 69 15.32 9.72 0.94
CA LYS A 69 16.16 10.92 0.96
C LYS A 69 16.93 11.05 2.27
N HIS A 70 16.31 10.80 3.42
CA HIS A 70 16.98 10.83 4.72
C HIS A 70 18.02 9.71 4.85
N LEU A 71 17.68 8.48 4.45
CA LEU A 71 18.61 7.35 4.42
C LEU A 71 19.83 7.62 3.52
N SER A 72 19.63 8.33 2.41
CA SER A 72 20.71 8.72 1.51
C SER A 72 21.52 9.90 2.03
N THR A 73 20.88 10.95 2.57
CA THR A 73 21.55 12.22 2.84
C THR A 73 22.04 12.41 4.27
N ALA A 74 21.57 11.61 5.24
CA ALA A 74 22.02 11.69 6.63
C ALA A 74 23.46 11.17 6.80
N ASP A 75 24.22 11.82 7.67
CA ASP A 75 25.60 11.45 8.00
C ASP A 75 25.63 10.14 8.79
N MET A 76 24.66 9.97 9.69
CA MET A 76 24.43 8.74 10.47
C MET A 76 22.97 8.28 10.32
N VAL A 77 22.73 6.98 10.44
CA VAL A 77 21.39 6.42 10.65
C VAL A 77 21.41 5.57 11.92
N LEU A 78 20.50 5.83 12.84
CA LEU A 78 20.22 4.97 13.98
C LEU A 78 19.04 4.07 13.60
N CYS A 79 19.27 2.75 13.51
CA CYS A 79 18.24 1.77 13.16
C CYS A 79 17.85 0.94 14.40
N ASP A 80 16.58 1.02 14.79
CA ASP A 80 16.01 0.22 15.86
C ASP A 80 15.33 -1.05 15.34
N LEU A 81 15.97 -2.19 15.58
CA LEU A 81 15.54 -3.51 15.10
C LEU A 81 14.55 -4.20 16.05
N SER A 82 14.07 -3.49 17.07
CA SER A 82 13.12 -4.02 18.05
C SER A 82 11.81 -4.48 17.41
N THR A 83 11.18 -5.50 18.00
CA THR A 83 9.90 -6.12 17.53
C THR A 83 9.93 -6.66 16.10
N HIS A 84 11.12 -6.80 15.50
CA HIS A 84 11.30 -7.24 14.13
C HIS A 84 10.52 -6.41 13.10
N ASN A 85 10.47 -5.09 13.27
CA ASN A 85 9.67 -4.23 12.40
C ASN A 85 10.16 -4.30 10.93
N PRO A 86 9.31 -4.75 9.98
CA PRO A 86 9.73 -4.96 8.60
C PRO A 86 10.11 -3.67 7.87
N ASN A 87 9.53 -2.53 8.26
CA ASN A 87 9.87 -1.25 7.66
C ASN A 87 11.30 -0.84 8.02
N VAL A 88 11.71 -1.05 9.27
CA VAL A 88 13.08 -0.69 9.70
C VAL A 88 14.11 -1.62 9.05
N PHE A 89 13.80 -2.90 8.84
CA PHE A 89 14.68 -3.79 8.05
C PHE A 89 14.84 -3.34 6.61
N PHE A 90 13.76 -2.87 5.97
CA PHE A 90 13.83 -2.28 4.63
C PHE A 90 14.75 -1.06 4.61
N GLU A 91 14.58 -0.14 5.57
CA GLU A 91 15.41 1.07 5.70
C GLU A 91 16.88 0.73 5.96
N LEU A 92 17.15 -0.26 6.81
CA LEU A 92 18.51 -0.79 7.04
C LEU A 92 19.11 -1.35 5.74
N GLY A 93 18.35 -2.11 4.96
CA GLY A 93 18.81 -2.65 3.69
C GLY A 93 19.21 -1.54 2.70
N VAL A 94 18.37 -0.51 2.57
CA VAL A 94 18.65 0.67 1.73
C VAL A 94 19.88 1.42 2.24
N ARG A 95 19.99 1.71 3.54
CA ARG A 95 21.18 2.39 4.10
C ARG A 95 22.44 1.58 3.90
N THR A 96 22.35 0.26 4.06
CA THR A 96 23.46 -0.66 3.85
C THR A 96 23.91 -0.60 2.41
N SER A 97 23.04 -0.67 1.40
CA SER A 97 23.44 -0.64 -0.02
C SER A 97 24.19 0.64 -0.44
N LEU A 98 23.96 1.76 0.27
CA LEU A 98 24.64 3.04 0.08
C LEU A 98 26.01 3.11 0.76
N ASN A 99 26.41 2.08 1.52
CA ASN A 99 27.71 1.99 2.20
C ASN A 99 28.02 3.18 3.14
N LYS A 100 26.99 3.75 3.76
CA LYS A 100 27.10 4.88 4.69
C LYS A 100 26.97 4.44 6.17
N PRO A 101 27.45 5.25 7.13
CA PRO A 101 27.44 4.88 8.55
C PRO A 101 26.04 4.53 9.08
N VAL A 102 25.95 3.46 9.88
CA VAL A 102 24.73 3.02 10.55
C VAL A 102 25.08 2.53 11.96
N ALA A 103 24.24 2.87 12.93
CA ALA A 103 24.28 2.33 14.28
C ALA A 103 23.02 1.51 14.51
N LEU A 104 23.18 0.30 15.02
CA LEU A 104 22.07 -0.63 15.23
C LEU A 104 21.72 -0.67 16.72
N VAL A 105 20.44 -0.63 17.03
CA VAL A 105 19.94 -0.80 18.39
C VAL A 105 18.82 -1.84 18.42
N ARG A 106 18.58 -2.38 19.62
CA ARG A 106 17.41 -3.19 19.94
C ARG A 106 17.06 -3.06 21.41
N ASP A 107 15.81 -3.31 21.76
CA ASP A 107 15.40 -3.51 23.14
C ASP A 107 15.95 -4.86 23.68
N GLU A 108 15.93 -4.98 24.99
CA GLU A 108 16.30 -6.17 25.76
C GLU A 108 15.41 -7.38 25.49
N HIS A 109 14.22 -7.15 24.92
CA HIS A 109 13.22 -8.18 24.67
C HIS A 109 13.32 -8.80 23.27
N THR A 110 14.06 -8.17 22.34
CA THR A 110 14.16 -8.62 20.95
C THR A 110 15.42 -9.45 20.72
N THR A 111 15.25 -10.70 20.31
CA THR A 111 16.33 -11.53 19.78
C THR A 111 16.46 -11.31 18.27
N LEU A 112 17.63 -10.91 17.80
CA LEU A 112 17.84 -10.66 16.36
C LEU A 112 17.81 -11.96 15.54
N PRO A 113 17.25 -11.93 14.31
CA PRO A 113 17.29 -13.05 13.39
C PRO A 113 18.72 -13.35 12.93
N PHE A 114 18.95 -14.58 12.45
CA PHE A 114 20.27 -15.11 12.07
C PHE A 114 21.10 -14.12 11.24
N ASP A 115 20.50 -13.55 10.18
CA ASP A 115 21.17 -12.64 9.24
C ASP A 115 21.66 -11.32 9.86
N THR A 116 21.12 -10.93 11.02
CA THR A 116 21.51 -9.69 11.73
C THR A 116 22.13 -9.95 13.12
N SER A 117 22.13 -11.20 13.58
CA SER A 117 22.61 -11.60 14.90
C SER A 117 24.11 -11.34 15.14
N GLY A 118 24.92 -11.37 14.08
CA GLY A 118 26.36 -11.10 14.12
C GLY A 118 26.75 -9.63 14.06
N LEU A 119 25.77 -8.72 13.95
CA LEU A 119 26.02 -7.30 13.77
C LEU A 119 26.19 -6.60 15.13
N ASN A 120 27.13 -5.64 15.19
CA ASN A 120 27.33 -4.83 16.39
C ASN A 120 26.08 -3.99 16.68
N THR A 121 25.29 -4.45 17.65
CA THR A 121 23.99 -3.88 18.00
C THR A 121 23.99 -3.52 19.48
N HIS A 122 23.62 -2.28 19.79
CA HIS A 122 23.49 -1.83 21.17
C HIS A 122 22.12 -2.18 21.74
N GLU A 123 22.11 -2.90 22.85
CA GLU A 123 20.89 -3.19 23.62
C GLU A 123 20.57 -2.01 24.55
N TYR A 124 19.31 -1.58 24.57
CA TYR A 124 18.78 -0.59 25.51
C TYR A 124 17.64 -1.18 26.36
N ASP A 125 17.35 -0.54 27.49
CA ASP A 125 16.28 -0.91 28.43
C ASP A 125 15.01 -0.12 28.11
N SER A 126 14.02 -0.84 27.60
CA SER A 126 12.72 -0.34 27.13
C SER A 126 11.78 0.11 28.25
N SER A 127 12.10 -0.14 29.52
CA SER A 127 11.22 0.24 30.64
C SER A 127 11.21 1.74 30.97
N LEU A 128 12.12 2.52 30.36
CA LEU A 128 12.22 3.99 30.49
C LEU A 128 12.29 4.52 31.93
N ARG A 129 12.79 3.70 32.87
CA ARG A 129 12.90 4.08 34.29
C ARG A 129 13.83 5.29 34.44
N GLY A 130 13.33 6.36 35.06
CA GLY A 130 14.02 7.66 35.09
C GLY A 130 15.46 7.65 35.61
N TRP A 131 15.82 6.71 36.50
CA TRP A 131 17.20 6.56 36.99
C TRP A 131 18.15 5.84 36.02
N SER A 132 17.64 5.03 35.07
CA SER A 132 18.48 4.34 34.07
C SER A 132 18.69 5.19 32.82
N VAL A 133 17.73 6.05 32.45
CA VAL A 133 17.74 6.85 31.20
C VAL A 133 19.06 7.61 30.98
N GLY A 134 19.57 8.31 32.01
CA GLY A 134 20.81 9.11 31.85
C GLY A 134 22.05 8.27 31.51
N GLU A 135 22.13 7.04 32.04
CA GLU A 135 23.19 6.09 31.72
C GLU A 135 22.98 5.53 30.30
N GLN A 136 21.75 5.15 29.94
CA GLN A 136 21.39 4.65 28.62
C GLN A 136 21.76 5.65 27.51
N VAL A 137 21.36 6.92 27.69
CA VAL A 137 21.71 8.02 26.77
C VAL A 137 23.22 8.15 26.59
N SER A 138 23.98 7.98 27.66
CA SER A 138 25.45 8.07 27.61
C SER A 138 26.08 6.90 26.86
N LYS A 139 25.58 5.68 27.09
CA LYS A 139 26.05 4.47 26.41
C LYS A 139 25.70 4.50 24.92
N LEU A 140 24.48 4.87 24.57
CA LEU A 140 24.04 4.99 23.17
C LEU A 140 24.83 6.09 22.44
N ALA A 141 25.08 7.24 23.08
CA ALA A 141 25.91 8.28 22.48
C ALA A 141 27.35 7.80 22.21
N ALA A 142 27.92 6.99 23.11
CA ALA A 142 29.23 6.38 22.89
C ALA A 142 29.20 5.35 21.75
N HIS A 143 28.15 4.53 21.68
CA HIS A 143 27.94 3.58 20.60
C HIS A 143 27.83 4.27 19.23
N LEU A 144 27.08 5.37 19.12
CA LEU A 144 26.96 6.16 17.89
C LEU A 144 28.33 6.63 17.38
N ARG A 145 29.16 7.21 18.27
CA ARG A 145 30.51 7.66 17.91
C ARG A 145 31.44 6.49 17.53
N ALA A 146 31.31 5.36 18.22
CA ALA A 146 32.09 4.16 17.90
C ALA A 146 31.70 3.58 16.54
N SER A 147 30.41 3.54 16.23
CA SER A 147 29.87 3.09 14.94
C SER A 147 30.37 3.99 13.81
N GLU A 148 30.36 5.31 13.99
CA GLU A 148 30.97 6.26 13.04
C GLU A 148 32.47 6.00 12.86
N ALA A 149 33.23 5.92 13.95
CA ALA A 149 34.68 5.70 13.89
C ALA A 149 35.07 4.36 13.24
N SER A 150 34.24 3.33 13.40
CA SER A 150 34.42 2.04 12.75
C SER A 150 34.16 2.10 11.24
N CYS A 151 33.40 3.09 10.78
CA CYS A 151 33.18 3.41 9.37
C CYS A 151 34.37 4.22 8.83
N ALA A 152 35.53 3.60 8.65
CA ALA A 152 36.69 4.19 7.98
C ALA A 152 36.45 4.38 6.46
N GLY A 153 35.40 5.13 6.09
CA GLY A 153 34.95 5.35 4.72
C GLY A 153 33.99 4.28 4.16
N THR A 154 33.69 3.21 4.91
CA THR A 154 32.78 2.13 4.50
C THR A 154 31.99 1.58 5.69
N ASN A 155 30.72 1.26 5.50
CA ASN A 155 29.84 0.62 6.49
C ASN A 155 30.39 -0.77 6.91
N PRO A 156 30.53 -1.08 8.20
CA PRO A 156 30.98 -2.40 8.67
C PRO A 156 30.14 -3.58 8.16
N LEU A 157 28.85 -3.36 7.93
CA LEU A 157 27.93 -4.37 7.39
C LEU A 157 28.38 -4.85 6.01
N TRP A 158 28.96 -3.97 5.19
CA TRP A 158 29.49 -4.36 3.89
C TRP A 158 30.63 -5.37 3.98
N ARG A 159 31.52 -5.19 4.96
CA ARG A 159 32.60 -6.14 5.23
C ARG A 159 32.05 -7.46 5.74
N HIS A 160 31.01 -7.39 6.58
CA HIS A 160 30.32 -8.57 7.11
C HIS A 160 29.64 -9.38 6.00
N PHE A 161 28.96 -8.71 5.07
CA PHE A 161 28.24 -9.36 3.96
C PHE A 161 29.11 -9.61 2.71
N GLY A 162 30.39 -9.23 2.71
CA GLY A 162 31.30 -9.44 1.57
C GLY A 162 30.91 -8.65 0.32
N LEU A 163 30.22 -7.52 0.46
CA LEU A 163 29.74 -6.71 -0.66
C LEU A 163 30.88 -5.89 -1.28
N THR A 164 30.88 -5.77 -2.61
CA THR A 164 31.91 -5.05 -3.38
C THR A 164 31.37 -3.97 -4.32
N ILE A 165 30.05 -3.95 -4.61
CA ILE A 165 29.41 -3.04 -5.58
C ILE A 165 28.45 -2.10 -4.87
N THR A 166 28.68 -0.79 -4.97
CA THR A 166 27.86 0.22 -4.24
C THR A 166 26.72 0.65 -5.14
N ALA A 167 25.54 0.84 -4.55
CA ALA A 167 24.47 1.49 -5.27
C ALA A 167 24.88 2.94 -5.55
N ALA A 168 25.08 3.29 -6.83
CA ALA A 168 25.23 4.68 -7.24
C ALA A 168 23.87 5.39 -7.13
N GLN A 169 23.87 6.63 -6.62
CA GLN A 169 22.66 7.46 -6.70
C GLN A 169 22.38 7.74 -8.18
N PRO A 170 21.16 7.50 -8.70
CA PRO A 170 20.83 7.85 -10.07
C PRO A 170 20.93 9.38 -10.25
N ASP A 171 21.42 9.80 -11.41
CA ASP A 171 21.65 11.21 -11.73
C ASP A 171 20.33 12.01 -11.61
N PRO A 172 20.30 13.10 -10.79
CA PRO A 172 19.05 13.73 -10.38
C PRO A 172 18.30 14.47 -11.51
N GLU A 173 18.97 14.87 -12.59
CA GLU A 173 18.36 15.73 -13.62
C GLU A 173 17.57 14.95 -14.70
N GLY A 174 17.94 13.70 -14.99
CA GLY A 174 17.22 12.87 -15.98
C GLY A 174 16.24 11.88 -15.34
N SER A 175 16.66 11.19 -14.27
CA SER A 175 15.99 9.97 -13.83
C SER A 175 14.63 10.19 -13.16
N ILE A 176 14.45 11.27 -12.39
CA ILE A 176 13.21 11.47 -11.61
C ILE A 176 12.08 11.94 -12.52
N THR A 177 12.37 12.86 -13.44
CA THR A 177 11.38 13.38 -14.40
C THR A 177 10.96 12.27 -15.35
N ASP A 178 11.93 11.50 -15.87
CA ASP A 178 11.65 10.38 -16.78
C ASP A 178 10.92 9.23 -16.09
N ALA A 179 11.29 8.87 -14.85
CA ALA A 179 10.59 7.83 -14.09
C ALA A 179 9.15 8.25 -13.77
N LYS A 180 8.92 9.51 -13.39
CA LYS A 180 7.56 10.03 -13.19
C LYS A 180 6.78 10.09 -14.50
N LEU A 181 7.42 10.45 -15.61
CA LEU A 181 6.80 10.48 -16.94
C LEU A 181 6.41 9.07 -17.38
N GLN A 182 7.27 8.09 -17.13
CA GLN A 182 7.05 6.68 -17.44
C GLN A 182 5.90 6.11 -16.60
N LEU A 183 5.84 6.43 -15.31
CA LEU A 183 4.71 6.06 -14.45
C LEU A 183 3.39 6.66 -14.96
N ILE A 184 3.40 7.95 -15.33
CA ILE A 184 2.23 8.60 -15.95
C ILE A 184 1.85 7.93 -17.27
N GLN A 185 2.82 7.53 -18.09
CA GLN A 185 2.57 6.81 -19.34
C GLN A 185 1.96 5.43 -19.10
N GLU A 186 2.43 4.71 -18.07
CA GLU A 186 1.88 3.41 -17.66
C GLU A 186 0.44 3.56 -17.13
N ASP A 187 0.17 4.55 -16.29
CA ASP A 187 -1.18 4.86 -15.80
C ASP A 187 -2.12 5.26 -16.95
N LEU A 188 -1.65 6.10 -17.88
CA LEU A 188 -2.42 6.47 -19.08
C LEU A 188 -2.69 5.27 -19.98
N SER A 189 -1.74 4.34 -20.11
CA SER A 189 -1.93 3.12 -20.90
C SER A 189 -2.95 2.18 -20.25
N SER A 190 -2.94 2.11 -18.92
CA SER A 190 -3.89 1.35 -18.12
C SER A 190 -5.29 1.93 -18.25
N LEU A 191 -5.42 3.26 -18.15
CA LEU A 191 -6.69 3.98 -18.34
C LEU A 191 -7.23 3.81 -19.76
N LYS A 192 -6.37 3.91 -20.78
CA LYS A 192 -6.74 3.63 -22.17
C LYS A 192 -7.28 2.21 -22.35
N ARG A 193 -6.69 1.22 -21.66
CA ARG A 193 -7.15 -0.17 -21.72
C ARG A 193 -8.55 -0.33 -21.11
N VAL A 194 -8.81 0.31 -19.96
CA VAL A 194 -10.14 0.34 -19.33
C VAL A 194 -11.19 1.01 -20.24
N ILE A 195 -10.84 2.15 -20.83
CA ILE A 195 -11.71 2.87 -21.78
C ILE A 195 -11.98 2.01 -23.03
N ALA A 196 -10.97 1.34 -23.57
CA ALA A 196 -11.13 0.44 -24.71
C ALA A 196 -12.04 -0.76 -24.39
N THR A 197 -11.91 -1.36 -23.20
CA THR A 197 -12.80 -2.43 -22.75
C THR A 197 -14.23 -1.94 -22.54
N ALA A 198 -14.43 -0.73 -22.02
CA ALA A 198 -15.75 -0.09 -21.90
C ALA A 198 -16.36 0.24 -23.27
N ALA A 199 -15.55 0.69 -24.24
CA ALA A 199 -15.99 0.99 -25.59
C ALA A 199 -16.40 -0.28 -26.38
N ILE A 200 -15.67 -1.38 -26.22
CA ILE A 200 -16.04 -2.68 -26.82
C ILE A 200 -17.39 -3.17 -26.24
N ARG A 201 -17.61 -3.01 -24.93
CA ARG A 201 -18.86 -3.33 -24.23
C ARG A 201 -20.06 -2.51 -24.75
N SER A 202 -19.87 -1.20 -24.96
CA SER A 202 -20.87 -0.32 -25.61
C SER A 202 -21.21 -0.76 -27.04
N SER A 203 -20.24 -1.22 -27.83
CA SER A 203 -20.49 -1.69 -29.21
C SER A 203 -21.24 -3.03 -29.29
N ALA A 204 -21.12 -3.88 -28.27
CA ALA A 204 -21.84 -5.15 -28.18
C ALA A 204 -23.35 -4.92 -27.97
N VAL A 205 -23.72 -3.91 -27.17
CA VAL A 205 -25.13 -3.53 -26.94
C VAL A 205 -25.75 -2.91 -28.19
N ALA A 206 -25.00 -2.11 -28.95
CA ALA A 206 -25.48 -1.52 -30.21
C ALA A 206 -25.87 -2.58 -31.27
N ASN A 207 -25.22 -3.75 -31.25
CA ASN A 207 -25.51 -4.88 -32.16
C ASN A 207 -26.34 -5.99 -31.50
N ALA A 208 -26.93 -5.75 -30.33
CA ALA A 208 -27.71 -6.74 -29.62
C ALA A 208 -29.03 -7.08 -30.36
N PRO A 209 -29.58 -8.30 -30.19
CA PRO A 209 -30.91 -8.63 -30.68
C PRO A 209 -31.96 -7.64 -30.15
N ALA A 210 -32.99 -7.35 -30.93
CA ALA A 210 -34.02 -6.36 -30.59
C ALA A 210 -34.59 -6.55 -29.17
N VAL A 211 -34.80 -7.79 -28.74
CA VAL A 211 -35.30 -8.11 -27.39
C VAL A 211 -34.38 -7.60 -26.26
N VAL A 212 -33.06 -7.68 -26.45
CA VAL A 212 -32.08 -7.18 -25.48
C VAL A 212 -32.06 -5.65 -25.47
N GLN A 213 -32.23 -5.01 -26.62
CA GLN A 213 -32.31 -3.55 -26.71
C GLN A 213 -33.56 -3.02 -26.00
N PHE A 214 -34.73 -3.61 -26.25
CA PHE A 214 -35.98 -3.23 -25.58
C PHE A 214 -35.94 -3.43 -24.07
N LEU A 215 -35.40 -4.57 -23.60
CA LEU A 215 -35.21 -4.80 -22.17
C LEU A 215 -34.23 -3.81 -21.55
N ALA A 216 -33.12 -3.50 -22.23
CA ALA A 216 -32.14 -2.53 -21.74
C ALA A 216 -32.74 -1.13 -21.61
N GLU A 217 -33.56 -0.70 -22.57
CA GLU A 217 -34.24 0.60 -22.54
C GLU A 217 -35.29 0.67 -21.43
N GLY A 218 -36.12 -0.37 -21.26
CA GLY A 218 -37.17 -0.41 -20.24
C GLY A 218 -36.64 -0.49 -18.81
N LEU A 219 -35.54 -1.24 -18.59
CA LEU A 219 -34.96 -1.42 -17.25
C LEU A 219 -34.00 -0.28 -16.85
N ALA A 220 -33.45 0.48 -17.80
CA ALA A 220 -32.49 1.55 -17.52
C ALA A 220 -32.96 2.59 -16.48
N PRO A 221 -34.22 3.06 -16.46
CA PRO A 221 -34.71 4.01 -15.45
C PRO A 221 -34.68 3.47 -14.02
N PHE A 222 -34.83 2.16 -13.83
CA PHE A 222 -34.85 1.51 -12.51
C PHE A 222 -33.45 1.15 -12.01
N ILE A 223 -32.51 0.94 -12.93
CA ILE A 223 -31.10 0.63 -12.61
C ILE A 223 -30.26 1.91 -12.48
N GLY A 224 -30.61 2.96 -13.23
CA GLY A 224 -29.88 4.22 -13.27
C GLY A 224 -28.53 4.15 -14.00
N ALA A 225 -28.29 3.09 -14.78
CA ALA A 225 -27.06 2.91 -15.54
C ALA A 225 -27.32 2.21 -16.89
N PRO A 226 -26.52 2.52 -17.94
CA PRO A 226 -26.65 1.87 -19.23
C PRO A 226 -26.14 0.42 -19.18
N LEU A 227 -26.72 -0.44 -20.03
CA LEU A 227 -26.27 -1.82 -20.19
C LEU A 227 -24.80 -1.85 -20.67
N LEU A 228 -23.96 -2.67 -20.03
CA LEU A 228 -22.56 -2.89 -20.42
C LEU A 228 -22.41 -4.09 -21.37
N SER A 229 -23.06 -5.20 -21.06
CA SER A 229 -22.98 -6.42 -21.86
C SER A 229 -24.13 -7.35 -21.55
N TYR A 230 -24.34 -8.34 -22.40
CA TYR A 230 -25.35 -9.39 -22.19
C TYR A 230 -24.78 -10.76 -22.57
N SER A 231 -25.40 -11.82 -22.06
CA SER A 231 -25.11 -13.20 -22.46
C SER A 231 -26.39 -14.04 -22.49
N PHE A 232 -26.49 -14.94 -23.46
CA PHE A 232 -27.52 -15.98 -23.50
C PHE A 232 -26.97 -17.29 -22.93
N TYR A 233 -27.76 -17.99 -22.11
CA TYR A 233 -27.43 -19.36 -21.69
C TYR A 233 -27.78 -20.39 -22.78
N LYS A 234 -27.31 -21.64 -22.60
CA LYS A 234 -27.22 -22.71 -23.61
C LYS A 234 -28.52 -23.04 -24.37
N ASP A 235 -29.68 -22.64 -23.87
CA ASP A 235 -30.96 -22.87 -24.53
C ASP A 235 -31.47 -21.65 -25.34
N GLY A 236 -30.75 -20.52 -25.30
CA GLY A 236 -31.02 -19.34 -26.14
C GLY A 236 -32.10 -18.38 -25.62
N PHE A 237 -32.73 -18.66 -24.48
CA PHE A 237 -33.88 -17.90 -23.99
C PHE A 237 -33.65 -17.19 -22.65
N ASP A 238 -32.72 -17.66 -21.82
CA ASP A 238 -32.38 -17.02 -20.55
C ASP A 238 -31.31 -15.96 -20.78
N ILE A 239 -31.63 -14.72 -20.40
CA ILE A 239 -30.84 -13.53 -20.68
C ILE A 239 -30.18 -13.07 -19.39
N SER A 240 -28.87 -12.93 -19.39
CA SER A 240 -28.18 -12.20 -18.34
C SER A 240 -27.67 -10.86 -18.83
N LEU A 241 -28.02 -9.81 -18.09
CA LEU A 241 -27.71 -8.42 -18.38
C LEU A 241 -26.72 -7.92 -17.32
N PHE A 242 -25.66 -7.25 -17.78
CA PHE A 242 -24.58 -6.74 -16.92
C PHE A 242 -24.50 -5.23 -17.01
N TYR A 243 -24.39 -4.58 -15.86
CA TYR A 243 -24.39 -3.14 -15.67
C TYR A 243 -23.16 -2.71 -14.85
N PRO A 244 -22.75 -1.43 -14.92
CA PRO A 244 -21.71 -0.89 -14.07
C PRO A 244 -22.08 -1.05 -12.59
N PRO A 245 -21.10 -1.03 -11.67
CA PRO A 245 -21.38 -1.08 -10.24
C PRO A 245 -22.12 0.20 -9.84
N THR A 246 -23.44 0.13 -9.73
CA THR A 246 -24.31 1.26 -9.36
C THR A 246 -24.22 1.55 -7.86
N VAL A 247 -23.96 2.80 -7.49
CA VAL A 247 -23.68 3.24 -6.10
C VAL A 247 -24.98 3.62 -5.35
N GLY A 248 -26.13 3.03 -5.68
CA GLY A 248 -27.43 3.36 -5.06
C GLY A 248 -28.33 2.14 -4.80
N ASP A 249 -29.45 2.38 -4.12
CA ASP A 249 -30.54 1.41 -3.94
C ASP A 249 -31.26 1.21 -5.28
N VAL A 250 -31.24 -0.02 -5.78
CA VAL A 250 -31.91 -0.42 -7.01
C VAL A 250 -33.37 -0.77 -6.70
N ASP A 251 -34.32 -0.24 -7.45
CA ASP A 251 -35.74 -0.53 -7.28
C ASP A 251 -36.08 -1.94 -7.81
N THR A 252 -36.01 -2.93 -6.93
CA THR A 252 -36.23 -4.34 -7.29
C THR A 252 -37.67 -4.67 -7.62
N GLU A 253 -38.65 -3.96 -7.05
CA GLU A 253 -40.07 -4.16 -7.35
C GLU A 253 -40.38 -3.63 -8.76
N GLY A 254 -39.96 -2.40 -9.05
CA GLY A 254 -40.09 -1.80 -10.39
C GLY A 254 -39.40 -2.63 -11.47
N LEU A 255 -38.18 -3.14 -11.21
CA LEU A 255 -37.48 -4.04 -12.14
C LEU A 255 -38.26 -5.32 -12.45
N THR A 256 -38.93 -5.89 -11.44
CA THR A 256 -39.65 -7.15 -11.60
C THR A 256 -40.95 -6.94 -12.40
N GLU A 257 -41.65 -5.85 -12.15
CA GLU A 257 -42.86 -5.48 -12.91
C GLU A 257 -42.52 -5.13 -14.36
N GLU A 258 -41.48 -4.34 -14.58
CA GLU A 258 -41.03 -3.94 -15.91
C GLU A 258 -40.59 -5.17 -16.71
N ALA A 259 -39.76 -6.05 -16.16
CA ALA A 259 -39.35 -7.30 -16.82
C ALA A 259 -40.56 -8.15 -17.24
N ARG A 260 -41.58 -8.26 -16.36
CA ARG A 260 -42.82 -9.00 -16.64
C ARG A 260 -43.65 -8.36 -17.75
N SER A 261 -43.65 -7.03 -17.87
CA SER A 261 -44.33 -6.34 -18.96
C SER A 261 -43.75 -6.71 -20.34
N HIS A 262 -42.45 -7.00 -20.39
CA HIS A 262 -41.75 -7.53 -21.57
C HIS A 262 -41.80 -9.06 -21.67
N GLY A 263 -42.52 -9.70 -20.75
CA GLY A 263 -42.74 -11.15 -20.71
C GLY A 263 -41.56 -11.96 -20.17
N TYR A 264 -40.62 -11.33 -19.48
CA TYR A 264 -39.54 -11.98 -18.76
C TYR A 264 -39.80 -11.99 -17.25
N GLU A 265 -39.32 -13.00 -16.54
CA GLU A 265 -39.32 -13.05 -15.09
C GLU A 265 -37.90 -12.83 -14.57
N LEU A 266 -37.75 -11.92 -13.62
CA LEU A 266 -36.49 -11.70 -12.93
C LEU A 266 -36.22 -12.88 -11.97
N VAL A 267 -35.26 -13.72 -12.33
CA VAL A 267 -34.89 -14.92 -11.57
C VAL A 267 -33.89 -14.59 -10.48
N ARG A 268 -32.89 -13.79 -10.82
CA ARG A 268 -31.81 -13.47 -9.90
C ARG A 268 -31.19 -12.13 -10.22
N LEU A 269 -30.78 -11.44 -9.16
CA LEU A 269 -29.94 -10.25 -9.23
C LEU A 269 -28.73 -10.43 -8.32
N GLY A 270 -27.61 -9.80 -8.68
CA GLY A 270 -26.38 -9.87 -7.91
C GLY A 270 -25.50 -8.66 -8.12
N ARG A 271 -24.65 -8.38 -7.13
CA ARG A 271 -23.73 -7.25 -7.13
C ARG A 271 -22.34 -7.72 -6.71
N SER A 272 -21.32 -7.26 -7.43
CA SER A 272 -19.92 -7.35 -7.04
C SER A 272 -19.28 -5.96 -7.05
N ASP A 273 -18.05 -5.87 -6.57
CA ASP A 273 -17.24 -4.64 -6.63
C ASP A 273 -17.02 -4.16 -8.07
N GLU A 274 -17.15 -5.06 -9.04
CA GLU A 274 -16.89 -4.77 -10.46
C GLU A 274 -18.15 -4.60 -11.30
N ASN A 275 -19.27 -5.27 -11.01
CA ASN A 275 -20.49 -5.19 -11.85
C ASN A 275 -21.78 -5.46 -11.04
N PHE A 276 -22.90 -4.95 -11.55
CA PHE A 276 -24.25 -5.37 -11.19
C PHE A 276 -24.82 -6.27 -12.30
N TRP A 277 -25.55 -7.32 -11.97
CA TRP A 277 -26.13 -8.23 -12.98
C TRP A 277 -27.54 -8.70 -12.64
N LEU A 278 -28.30 -8.98 -13.69
CA LEU A 278 -29.67 -9.49 -13.66
C LEU A 278 -29.76 -10.72 -14.56
N SER A 279 -30.48 -11.75 -14.12
CA SER A 279 -30.85 -12.92 -14.92
C SER A 279 -32.35 -12.98 -15.10
N LEU A 280 -32.78 -13.07 -16.35
CA LEU A 280 -34.16 -13.02 -16.81
C LEU A 280 -34.51 -14.30 -17.56
N ASP A 281 -35.62 -14.93 -17.21
CA ASP A 281 -36.16 -16.11 -17.92
C ASP A 281 -37.45 -15.74 -18.66
N GLU A 282 -37.69 -16.30 -19.83
CA GLU A 282 -38.97 -16.10 -20.53
C GLU A 282 -40.14 -16.71 -19.73
N THR A 283 -41.22 -15.96 -19.56
CA THR A 283 -42.45 -16.46 -18.92
C THR A 283 -43.13 -17.57 -19.73
N ASP A 284 -43.82 -18.48 -19.05
CA ASP A 284 -44.55 -19.60 -19.67
C ASP A 284 -45.57 -19.17 -20.74
N ASN A 285 -46.11 -17.95 -20.66
CA ASN A 285 -47.04 -17.41 -21.64
C ASN A 285 -46.36 -17.12 -22.99
N LEU A 286 -45.13 -16.61 -22.99
CA LEU A 286 -44.35 -16.41 -24.23
C LEU A 286 -43.87 -17.73 -24.81
N ARG A 287 -43.46 -18.69 -23.96
CA ARG A 287 -43.10 -20.05 -24.38
C ARG A 287 -44.26 -20.76 -25.08
N ARG A 288 -45.49 -20.62 -24.56
CA ARG A 288 -46.71 -21.17 -25.19
C ARG A 288 -47.09 -20.47 -26.49
N ASN A 289 -47.03 -19.14 -26.54
CA ASN A 289 -47.38 -18.37 -27.74
C ASN A 289 -46.42 -18.62 -28.92
N ARG A 290 -45.13 -18.90 -28.66
CA ARG A 290 -44.18 -19.31 -29.71
C ARG A 290 -44.36 -20.77 -30.13
N ALA A 291 -44.69 -21.66 -29.20
CA ALA A 291 -45.00 -23.06 -29.54
C ALA A 291 -46.23 -23.17 -30.45
N THR A 292 -47.24 -22.31 -30.29
CA THR A 292 -48.38 -22.21 -31.22
C THR A 292 -48.02 -21.53 -32.54
N SER A 293 -47.10 -20.56 -32.56
CA SER A 293 -46.67 -19.90 -33.80
C SER A 293 -45.77 -20.79 -34.67
N ALA A 294 -44.95 -21.68 -34.07
CA ALA A 294 -44.12 -22.66 -34.77
C ALA A 294 -44.90 -23.86 -35.34
N LEU A 295 -46.20 -23.99 -35.03
CA LEU A 295 -47.11 -25.00 -35.59
C LEU A 295 -47.93 -24.45 -36.78
N HIS A 296 -47.74 -23.18 -37.14
CA HIS A 296 -48.43 -22.51 -38.24
C HIS A 296 -47.50 -21.87 -39.30
N GLU A 297 -46.21 -22.21 -39.27
CA GLU A 297 -45.28 -22.10 -40.41
C GLU A 297 -44.96 -23.48 -40.98
#